data_AF-A0A820BVQ7-F1
#
_entry.id   AF-A0A820BVQ7-F1
#
_cell.length_a   1.000
_cell.length_b   1.000
_cell.length_c   1.000
_cell.angle_alpha   90.00
_cell.angle_beta   90.00
_cell.angle_gamma   90.00
#
_symmetry.space_group_name_H-M   'P 1'
#
loop_
_entity.id
_entity.type
_entity.pdbx_description
1 polymer ?
#
loop_
_entity_poly.entity_id
_entity_poly.type
_entity_poly.pdbx_seq_one_letter_code
_entity_poly.pdbx_strand_id
1 'polypeptide(L)'
;IHAFCRALKINQALNLLSQYEQTNNKYPPMYITLLSAYARLQNINKVIEIRDLIEKYFPNNFHYISSATKLLANTHAFLGNMNEARRLRTIATEKNKLSGIS
;
A
#
# COMPACT_ATOMS: atom_id res chain seq x y z
N ILE A 1 -6.54 -1.02 -13.69
CA ILE A 1 -6.36 -0.27 -12.41
C ILE A 1 -5.23 0.76 -12.49
N HIS A 2 -4.00 0.38 -12.87
CA HIS A 2 -2.83 1.30 -12.90
C HIS A 2 -3.06 2.63 -13.66
N ALA A 3 -3.66 2.60 -14.85
CA ALA A 3 -3.97 3.84 -15.60
C ALA A 3 -4.90 4.79 -14.84
N PHE A 4 -5.95 4.26 -14.18
CA PHE A 4 -6.88 5.05 -13.39
C PHE A 4 -6.21 5.63 -12.13
N CYS A 5 -5.37 4.85 -11.44
CA CYS A 5 -4.60 5.32 -10.30
C CYS A 5 -3.61 6.43 -10.68
N ARG A 6 -2.93 6.32 -11.83
CA ARG A 6 -2.04 7.40 -12.33
C ARG A 6 -2.81 8.69 -12.63
N ALA A 7 -4.05 8.58 -13.09
CA ALA A 7 -4.95 9.69 -13.35
C ALA A 7 -5.76 10.15 -12.11
N LEU A 8 -5.49 9.58 -10.92
CA LEU A 8 -6.22 9.83 -9.67
C LEU A 8 -7.74 9.60 -9.77
N LYS A 9 -8.19 8.77 -10.73
CA LYS A 9 -9.58 8.36 -10.90
C LYS A 9 -9.90 7.18 -9.97
N ILE A 10 -9.85 7.43 -8.67
CA ILE A 10 -9.90 6.41 -7.62
C ILE A 10 -11.17 5.55 -7.68
N ASN A 11 -12.35 6.16 -7.90
CA ASN A 11 -13.61 5.40 -7.95
C ASN A 11 -13.62 4.36 -9.10
N GLN A 12 -13.03 4.70 -10.25
CA GLN A 12 -12.91 3.77 -11.37
C GLN A 12 -11.90 2.66 -11.07
N ALA A 13 -10.81 2.99 -10.37
CA ALA A 13 -9.84 2.00 -9.89
C ALA A 13 -10.48 1.01 -8.90
N LEU A 14 -11.30 1.50 -7.96
CA LEU A 14 -12.02 0.68 -6.98
C LEU A 14 -13.06 -0.24 -7.64
N ASN A 15 -13.82 0.26 -8.62
CA ASN A 15 -14.79 -0.57 -9.34
C ASN A 15 -14.11 -1.75 -10.02
N LEU A 16 -12.98 -1.50 -10.70
CA LEU A 16 -12.19 -2.58 -11.31
C LEU A 16 -11.58 -3.55 -10.28
N LEU A 17 -11.16 -3.07 -9.11
CA LEU A 17 -10.66 -3.94 -8.04
C LEU A 17 -11.78 -4.86 -7.53
N SER A 18 -12.96 -4.31 -7.28
CA SER A 18 -14.14 -5.07 -6.84
C SER A 18 -14.53 -6.16 -7.85
N GLN A 19 -14.56 -5.83 -9.15
CA GLN A 19 -14.82 -6.81 -10.21
C GLN A 19 -13.77 -7.92 -10.24
N TYR A 20 -12.49 -7.59 -10.00
CA TYR A 20 -11.43 -8.61 -9.94
C TYR A 20 -11.57 -9.50 -8.71
N GLU A 21 -11.84 -8.93 -7.54
CA GLU A 21 -12.03 -9.68 -6.29
C GLU A 21 -13.23 -10.64 -6.33
N GLN A 22 -14.28 -10.31 -7.09
CA GLN A 22 -15.41 -11.21 -7.34
C GLN A 22 -15.01 -12.53 -8.02
N THR A 23 -13.86 -12.56 -8.70
CA THR A 23 -13.29 -13.80 -9.25
C THR A 23 -12.56 -14.65 -8.19
N ASN A 24 -12.70 -14.30 -6.91
CA ASN A 24 -11.97 -14.85 -5.76
C ASN A 24 -10.43 -14.75 -5.87
N ASN A 25 -9.93 -13.91 -6.79
CA ASN A 25 -8.53 -13.63 -6.96
C ASN A 25 -8.15 -12.34 -6.22
N LYS A 26 -7.00 -12.35 -5.57
CA LYS A 26 -6.38 -11.15 -4.98
C LYS A 26 -4.96 -11.03 -5.52
N TYR A 27 -4.60 -9.84 -5.99
CA TYR A 27 -3.28 -9.61 -6.59
C TYR A 27 -2.59 -8.43 -5.91
N PRO A 28 -1.49 -8.64 -5.16
CA PRO A 28 -0.86 -7.59 -4.35
C PRO A 28 -0.51 -6.30 -5.12
N PRO A 29 0.00 -6.37 -6.37
CA PRO A 29 0.29 -5.16 -7.15
C PRO A 29 -0.92 -4.24 -7.38
N MET A 30 -2.14 -4.76 -7.42
CA MET A 30 -3.34 -3.92 -7.54
C MET A 30 -3.54 -3.06 -6.29
N TYR A 31 -3.36 -3.64 -5.11
CA TYR A 31 -3.47 -2.91 -3.84
C TYR A 31 -2.32 -1.92 -3.67
N ILE A 32 -1.08 -2.29 -4.02
CA ILE A 32 0.07 -1.35 -3.99
C ILE A 32 -0.18 -0.15 -4.89
N THR A 33 -0.73 -0.38 -6.08
CA THR A 33 -1.07 0.66 -7.04
C THR A 33 -2.14 1.61 -6.50
N LEU A 34 -3.15 1.07 -5.82
CA LEU A 34 -4.21 1.86 -5.18
C LEU A 34 -3.67 2.65 -3.97
N LEU A 35 -2.85 2.01 -3.13
CA LEU A 35 -2.20 2.61 -1.98
C LEU A 35 -1.30 3.77 -2.40
N SER A 36 -0.52 3.61 -3.47
CA SER A 36 0.30 4.68 -4.04
C SER A 36 -0.54 5.88 -4.48
N ALA A 37 -1.72 5.65 -5.09
CA ALA A 37 -2.62 6.72 -5.48
C ALA A 37 -3.19 7.49 -4.28
N TYR A 38 -3.59 6.79 -3.22
CA TYR A 38 -4.04 7.44 -1.98
C TYR A 38 -2.92 8.17 -1.23
N ALA A 39 -1.70 7.64 -1.26
CA ALA A 39 -0.52 8.31 -0.71
C ALA A 39 -0.25 9.65 -1.42
N ARG A 40 -0.40 9.70 -2.75
CA ARG A 40 -0.30 10.94 -3.54
C ARG A 40 -1.40 11.95 -3.22
N LEU A 41 -2.58 11.48 -2.84
CA LEU A 41 -3.69 12.29 -2.36
C LEU A 41 -3.57 12.65 -0.88
N GLN A 42 -2.52 12.17 -0.19
CA GLN A 42 -2.30 12.33 1.25
C GLN A 42 -3.47 11.82 2.10
N ASN A 43 -4.27 10.90 1.56
CA ASN A 43 -5.39 10.30 2.28
C ASN A 43 -4.85 9.19 3.19
N ILE A 44 -4.28 9.59 4.32
CA ILE A 44 -3.62 8.70 5.27
C ILE A 44 -4.50 7.55 5.75
N ASN A 45 -5.79 7.81 6.00
CA ASN A 45 -6.74 6.79 6.45
C ASN A 45 -6.86 5.66 5.42
N LYS A 46 -6.98 5.99 4.13
CA LYS A 46 -7.03 5.00 3.06
C LYS A 46 -5.70 4.30 2.81
N VAL A 47 -4.58 4.99 3.03
CA VAL A 47 -3.25 4.35 2.97
C VAL A 47 -3.10 3.30 4.06
N ILE A 48 -3.54 3.59 5.29
CA ILE A 48 -3.54 2.64 6.42
C ILE A 48 -4.44 1.45 6.08
N GLU A 49 -5.69 1.69 5.69
CA GLU A 49 -6.66 0.65 5.35
C GLU A 49 -6.10 -0.33 4.32
N ILE A 50 -5.52 0.17 3.22
CA ILE A 50 -4.99 -0.71 2.17
C ILE A 50 -3.71 -1.42 2.63
N ARG A 51 -2.87 -0.79 3.45
CA ARG A 51 -1.70 -1.47 4.01
C ARG A 51 -2.14 -2.68 4.82
N ASP A 52 -3.15 -2.49 5.67
CA ASP A 52 -3.66 -3.55 6.54
C ASP A 52 -4.35 -4.66 5.73
N LEU A 53 -5.03 -4.31 4.62
CA LEU A 53 -5.53 -5.29 3.66
C LEU A 53 -4.42 -6.11 3.01
N ILE A 54 -3.31 -5.48 2.60
CA ILE A 54 -2.15 -6.20 2.03
C ILE A 54 -1.58 -7.18 3.05
N GLU A 55 -1.43 -6.77 4.31
CA GLU A 55 -0.94 -7.63 5.39
C GLU A 55 -1.90 -8.78 5.71
N LYS A 56 -3.21 -8.52 5.69
CA LYS A 56 -4.25 -9.54 5.90
C LYS A 56 -4.33 -10.55 4.75
N TYR A 57 -4.28 -10.09 3.51
CA TYR A 57 -4.47 -10.94 2.34
C TYR A 57 -3.19 -11.65 1.90
N PHE A 58 -2.03 -11.08 2.22
CA PHE A 58 -0.74 -11.61 1.77
C PHE A 58 0.28 -11.65 2.92
N PRO A 59 -0.03 -12.32 4.05
CA PRO A 59 0.78 -12.24 5.29
C PRO A 59 2.23 -12.69 5.11
N ASN A 60 2.49 -13.61 4.17
CA ASN A 60 3.82 -14.14 3.89
C ASN A 60 4.56 -13.37 2.78
N ASN A 61 3.92 -12.37 2.15
CA ASN A 61 4.54 -11.60 1.09
C ASN A 61 5.22 -10.34 1.65
N PHE A 62 6.31 -10.57 2.39
CA PHE A 62 7.02 -9.51 3.13
C PHE A 62 7.54 -8.39 2.23
N HIS A 63 7.83 -8.67 0.96
CA HIS A 63 8.23 -7.66 -0.02
C HIS A 63 7.12 -6.61 -0.24
N TYR A 64 5.88 -7.06 -0.48
CA TYR A 64 4.76 -6.13 -0.67
C TYR A 64 4.34 -5.46 0.63
N ILE A 65 4.38 -6.18 1.77
CA ILE A 65 4.08 -5.56 3.06
C ILE A 65 5.10 -4.45 3.36
N SER A 66 6.41 -4.71 3.17
CA SER A 66 7.45 -3.70 3.32
C SER A 66 7.21 -2.49 2.41
N SER A 67 6.90 -2.73 1.14
CA SER A 67 6.62 -1.67 0.16
C SER A 67 5.41 -0.81 0.56
N ALA A 68 4.33 -1.43 1.03
CA ALA A 68 3.16 -0.73 1.55
C ALA A 68 3.49 0.11 2.79
N THR A 69 4.26 -0.45 3.74
CA THR A 69 4.71 0.27 4.95
C THR A 69 5.61 1.46 4.61
N LYS A 70 6.48 1.36 3.59
CA LYS A 70 7.30 2.49 3.11
C LYS A 70 6.44 3.62 2.55
N LEU A 71 5.39 3.29 1.79
CA LEU A 71 4.46 4.29 1.25
C LEU A 71 3.65 4.98 2.36
N LEU A 72 3.22 4.24 3.39
CA LEU A 72 2.62 4.83 4.59
C LEU A 72 3.60 5.77 5.31
N ALA A 73 4.85 5.33 5.51
CA ALA A 73 5.88 6.16 6.12
C ALA A 73 6.12 7.47 5.36
N ASN A 74 6.18 7.41 4.03
CA ASN A 74 6.31 8.60 3.17
C ASN A 74 5.10 9.53 3.28
N THR A 75 3.90 8.97 3.40
CA THR A 75 2.67 9.76 3.60
C THR A 75 2.70 10.49 4.95
N HIS A 76 3.13 9.81 6.03
CA HIS A 76 3.35 10.46 7.33
C HIS A 76 4.40 11.57 7.25
N ALA A 77 5.53 11.33 6.58
CA ALA A 77 6.58 12.33 6.42
C ALA A 77 6.07 13.57 5.69
N PHE A 78 5.28 13.38 4.62
CA PHE A 78 4.67 14.48 3.88
C PHE A 78 3.75 15.32 4.77
N LEU A 79 2.97 14.67 5.65
CA LEU A 79 2.08 15.33 6.60
C LEU A 79 2.80 15.93 7.83
N GLY A 80 4.13 15.91 7.86
CA GLY A 80 4.93 16.43 8.99
C GLY A 80 5.07 15.47 10.18
N ASN A 81 4.52 14.26 10.10
CA ASN A 81 4.55 13.24 11.15
C ASN A 81 5.87 12.45 11.14
N MET A 82 6.99 13.14 11.34
CA MET A 82 8.35 12.60 11.13
C MET A 82 8.71 11.45 12.07
N ASN A 83 8.25 11.48 13.33
CA ASN A 83 8.51 10.40 14.30
C ASN A 83 7.87 9.08 13.82
N GLU A 84 6.63 9.15 13.38
CA GLU A 84 5.91 7.98 12.90
C GLU A 84 6.46 7.49 11.56
N ALA A 85 6.82 8.42 10.66
CA ALA A 85 7.51 8.07 9.42
C ALA A 85 8.82 7.30 9.68
N ARG A 86 9.61 7.72 10.68
CA ARG A 86 10.85 7.03 11.06
C ARG A 86 10.57 5.64 11.61
N ARG A 87 9.60 5.52 12.54
CA ARG A 87 9.18 4.23 13.13
C ARG A 87 8.78 3.23 12.03
N LEU A 88 7.94 3.68 11.10
CA LEU A 88 7.46 2.85 9.99
C LEU A 88 8.57 2.45 9.01
N ARG A 89 9.57 3.30 8.77
CA ARG A 89 10.74 2.94 7.95
C ARG A 89 11.58 1.82 8.58
N THR A 90 11.73 1.82 9.90
CA THR A 90 12.40 0.73 10.62
C THR A 90 11.64 -0.58 10.43
N ILE A 91 10.32 -0.57 10.68
CA ILE A 91 9.45 -1.75 10.51
C ILE A 91 9.53 -2.28 9.06
N ALA A 92 9.47 -1.39 8.07
CA ALA A 92 9.54 -1.80 6.68
C ALA A 92 10.90 -2.45 6.33
N THR A 93 11.99 -1.97 6.93
CA THR A 93 13.34 -2.51 6.73
C THR A 93 13.45 -3.90 7.33
N GLU A 94 12.94 -4.10 8.55
CA GLU A 94 12.89 -5.42 9.21
C GLU A 94 12.07 -6.41 8.38
N LYS A 95 10.88 -6.02 7.92
CA LYS A 95 10.05 -6.88 7.05
C LYS A 95 10.76 -7.20 5.74
N ASN A 96 11.48 -6.24 5.14
CA ASN A 96 12.21 -6.51 3.90
C ASN A 96 13.30 -7.57 4.08
N LYS A 97 14.00 -7.59 5.23
CA LYS A 97 14.99 -8.63 5.54
C LYS A 97 14.37 -10.03 5.58
N LEU A 98 13.13 -10.14 6.07
CA LEU A 98 12.38 -11.40 6.07
C LEU A 98 11.96 -11.87 4.67
N SER A 99 11.99 -10.99 3.66
CA SER A 99 11.63 -11.36 2.28
C SER A 99 12.70 -12.17 1.55
N GLY A 100 13.94 -12.22 2.07
CA GLY A 100 15.05 -12.92 1.42
C GLY A 100 15.55 -12.26 0.12
N ILE A 101 14.99 -11.12 -0.27
CA ILE A 101 15.42 -10.32 -1.43
C ILE A 101 16.40 -9.27 -0.91
N SER A 102 17.69 -9.64 -0.89
CA SER A 102 18.83 -8.75 -0.61
C SER A 102 19.34 -8.08 -1.87
#